data_AF-A0A4P9UR48-F1
#
_entry.id   AF-A0A4P9UR48-F1
#
_cell.length_a   1.000
_cell.length_b   1.000
_cell.length_c   1.000
_cell.angle_alpha   90.00
_cell.angle_beta   90.00
_cell.angle_gamma   90.00
#
_symmetry.space_group_name_H-M   'P 1'
#
loop_
_entity.id
_entity.type
_entity.pdbx_description
1 polymer ?
#
loop_
_entity_poly.entity_id
_entity_poly.type
_entity_poly.pdbx_seq_one_letter_code
_entity_poly.pdbx_strand_id
1 'polypeptide(L)'
;MNYKKWIESAVPKAGVSHLVEMYLTWSGVGFAGALIASALDHYSAVPYAAYFTGAVNDAVGYRFWVLLADIGLLFFCFSLPFLFMTRYFGAVEKVAGPLQRLTYTFFVVAFDEGALMIGILFANLLHASDKTVLLVSKSFLFSDVGIFTILVLIVLNSALWMLGESIFNRDDKTFSGIVQMLMTAPVKYTAPGYCCFTGIAVYLIVSQ
;
A
#
# COMPACT_ATOMS: atom_id res chain seq x y z
N MET A 1 -1.12 17.66 26.20
CA MET A 1 -0.72 16.37 25.60
C MET A 1 0.39 16.66 24.59
N ASN A 2 1.58 16.06 24.73
CA ASN A 2 2.73 16.41 23.87
C ASN A 2 2.57 15.70 22.51
N TYR A 3 2.04 16.42 21.51
CA TYR A 3 1.72 15.90 20.17
C TYR A 3 2.90 15.15 19.53
N LYS A 4 4.12 15.59 19.82
CA LYS A 4 5.36 15.00 19.32
C LYS A 4 5.53 13.54 19.78
N LYS A 5 5.28 13.27 21.07
CA LYS A 5 5.31 11.90 21.62
C LYS A 5 4.23 11.00 21.03
N TRP A 6 3.08 11.58 20.67
CA TRP A 6 1.96 10.85 20.08
C TRP A 6 2.27 10.42 18.64
N ILE A 7 2.85 11.33 17.86
CA ILE A 7 3.33 11.05 16.49
C ILE A 7 4.45 10.01 16.52
N GLU A 8 5.44 10.17 17.41
CA GLU A 8 6.54 9.21 17.57
C GLU A 8 6.04 7.80 17.94
N SER A 9 4.96 7.69 18.71
CA SER A 9 4.37 6.40 19.08
C SER A 9 3.57 5.73 17.95
N ALA A 10 3.13 6.51 16.95
CA ALA A 10 2.37 5.99 15.81
C ALA A 10 3.29 5.44 14.71
N VAL A 11 4.55 5.85 14.68
CA VAL A 11 5.53 5.38 13.70
C VAL A 11 5.85 3.89 13.97
N PRO A 12 5.78 3.01 12.95
CA PRO A 12 6.19 1.62 13.09
C PRO A 12 7.65 1.49 13.49
N LYS A 13 8.02 0.38 14.15
CA LYS A 13 9.41 0.08 14.52
C LYS A 13 10.39 0.10 13.33
N ALA A 14 9.93 -0.23 12.12
CA ALA A 14 10.72 -0.16 10.89
C ALA A 14 11.26 1.25 10.60
N GLY A 15 10.59 2.30 11.10
CA GLY A 15 11.02 3.68 10.98
C GLY A 15 10.82 4.30 9.60
N VAL A 16 10.85 5.63 9.55
CA VAL A 16 10.61 6.41 8.32
C VAL A 16 11.73 6.20 7.28
N SER A 17 12.95 5.87 7.72
CA SER A 17 14.05 5.56 6.81
C SER A 17 13.73 4.37 5.91
N HIS A 18 13.12 3.31 6.47
CA HIS A 18 12.70 2.14 5.71
C HIS A 18 11.63 2.50 4.67
N LEU A 19 10.65 3.34 5.03
CA LEU A 19 9.65 3.84 4.09
C LEU A 19 10.29 4.56 2.89
N VAL A 20 11.26 5.45 3.17
CA VAL A 20 11.97 6.20 2.12
C VAL A 20 12.79 5.27 1.24
N GLU A 21 13.51 4.31 1.83
CA GLU A 21 14.30 3.33 1.10
C GLU A 21 13.44 2.48 0.16
N MET A 22 12.31 1.97 0.67
CA MET A 22 11.40 1.16 -0.14
C MET A 22 10.74 1.97 -1.26
N TYR A 23 10.38 3.23 -0.99
CA TYR A 23 9.91 4.14 -2.04
C TYR A 23 10.97 4.34 -3.12
N LEU A 24 12.18 4.76 -2.75
CA LEU A 24 13.26 5.01 -3.70
C LEU A 24 13.57 3.78 -4.55
N THR A 25 13.55 2.61 -3.92
CA THR A 25 13.77 1.33 -4.60
C THR A 25 12.67 1.07 -5.63
N TRP A 26 11.40 0.96 -5.19
CA TRP A 26 10.32 0.52 -6.06
C TRP A 26 9.88 1.59 -7.06
N SER A 27 9.83 2.86 -6.65
CA SER A 27 9.58 3.95 -7.60
C SER A 27 10.74 4.12 -8.57
N GLY A 28 11.98 3.88 -8.13
CA GLY A 28 13.16 3.88 -9.00
C GLY A 28 13.08 2.78 -10.05
N VAL A 29 12.69 1.56 -9.65
CA VAL A 29 12.44 0.43 -10.56
C VAL A 29 11.33 0.77 -11.56
N GLY A 30 10.18 1.29 -11.09
CA GLY A 30 9.08 1.68 -11.97
C GLY A 30 9.47 2.78 -12.95
N PHE A 31 10.22 3.78 -12.49
CA PHE A 31 10.71 4.89 -13.30
C PHE A 31 11.69 4.41 -14.38
N ALA A 32 12.73 3.67 -14.00
CA ALA A 32 13.71 3.14 -14.94
C ALA A 32 13.08 2.15 -15.94
N GLY A 33 12.16 1.31 -15.47
CA GLY A 33 11.39 0.38 -16.30
C GLY A 33 10.58 1.11 -17.37
N ALA A 34 9.86 2.17 -16.99
CA ALA A 34 9.09 2.99 -17.94
C ALA A 34 9.99 3.66 -18.98
N LEU A 35 11.16 4.20 -18.58
CA LEU A 35 12.10 4.82 -19.52
C LEU A 35 12.69 3.82 -20.51
N ILE A 36 13.15 2.66 -20.03
CA ILE A 36 13.72 1.61 -20.88
C ILE A 36 12.65 1.08 -21.84
N ALA A 37 11.42 0.84 -21.35
CA ALA A 37 10.31 0.40 -22.20
C ALA A 37 10.00 1.42 -23.30
N SER A 38 9.94 2.71 -22.96
CA SER A 38 9.74 3.80 -23.93
C SER A 38 10.88 3.89 -24.96
N ALA A 39 12.13 3.68 -24.53
CA ALA A 39 13.27 3.68 -25.43
C ALA A 39 13.22 2.50 -26.41
N LEU A 40 12.92 1.29 -25.92
CA LEU A 40 12.77 0.10 -26.76
C LEU A 40 11.64 0.25 -27.77
N ASP A 41 10.54 0.90 -27.39
CA ASP A 41 9.42 1.20 -28.28
C ASP A 41 9.82 2.07 -29.48
N HIS A 42 10.78 2.98 -29.29
CA HIS A 42 11.29 3.84 -30.36
C HIS A 42 12.06 3.05 -31.44
N TYR A 43 12.69 1.94 -31.06
CA TYR A 43 13.49 1.11 -31.97
C TYR A 43 12.73 -0.10 -32.53
N SER A 44 11.49 -0.33 -32.11
CA SER A 44 10.69 -1.49 -32.49
C SER A 44 9.63 -1.14 -33.56
N ALA A 45 9.50 -2.00 -34.58
CA ALA A 45 8.47 -1.84 -35.62
C ALA A 45 7.06 -2.24 -35.14
N VAL A 46 7.00 -3.11 -34.12
CA VAL A 46 5.80 -3.45 -33.35
C VAL A 46 6.03 -2.94 -31.94
N PRO A 47 5.15 -2.14 -31.34
CA PRO A 47 5.39 -1.54 -30.02
C PRO A 47 5.66 -2.63 -28.98
N TYR A 48 6.93 -2.82 -28.65
CA TYR A 48 7.44 -3.79 -27.70
C TYR A 48 6.88 -3.53 -26.29
N ALA A 49 6.70 -2.25 -25.95
CA ALA A 49 5.97 -1.82 -24.79
C ALA A 49 4.53 -2.30 -24.90
N ALA A 50 3.74 -2.01 -25.94
CA ALA A 50 2.32 -2.44 -25.98
C ALA A 50 2.07 -3.95 -25.71
N TYR A 51 2.97 -4.85 -26.14
CA TYR A 51 2.88 -6.28 -25.85
C TYR A 51 3.20 -6.64 -24.39
N PHE A 52 4.27 -6.07 -23.82
CA PHE A 52 4.65 -6.33 -22.41
C PHE A 52 3.92 -5.43 -21.40
N THR A 53 3.61 -4.19 -21.76
CA THR A 53 2.83 -3.23 -20.99
C THR A 53 1.36 -3.57 -20.95
N GLY A 54 0.83 -4.33 -21.92
CA GLY A 54 -0.50 -4.94 -21.76
C GLY A 54 -0.50 -5.94 -20.60
N ALA A 55 0.43 -6.89 -20.61
CA ALA A 55 0.57 -7.88 -19.55
C ALA A 55 0.98 -7.28 -18.19
N VAL A 56 1.85 -6.26 -18.19
CA VAL A 56 2.24 -5.52 -16.97
C VAL A 56 1.13 -4.58 -16.52
N ASN A 57 0.35 -3.95 -17.40
CA ASN A 57 -0.84 -3.18 -16.98
C ASN A 57 -1.92 -4.06 -16.36
N ASP A 58 -2.13 -5.23 -16.93
CA ASP A 58 -3.13 -6.18 -16.43
C ASP A 58 -2.68 -6.82 -15.11
N ALA A 59 -1.37 -6.93 -14.86
CA ALA A 59 -0.79 -7.51 -13.63
C ALA A 59 -0.42 -6.48 -12.54
N VAL A 60 0.05 -5.29 -12.91
CA VAL A 60 0.52 -4.16 -12.07
C VAL A 60 -0.37 -2.94 -12.34
N GLY A 61 -1.68 -3.16 -12.33
CA GLY A 61 -2.68 -2.15 -12.62
C GLY A 61 -3.25 -1.51 -11.35
N TYR A 62 -3.74 -0.28 -11.47
CA TYR A 62 -4.41 0.41 -10.37
C TYR A 62 -5.53 -0.42 -9.72
N ARG A 63 -6.32 -1.14 -10.54
CA ARG A 63 -7.39 -2.02 -10.04
C ARG A 63 -6.87 -3.19 -9.22
N PHE A 64 -5.71 -3.73 -9.59
CA PHE A 64 -5.07 -4.80 -8.83
C PHE A 64 -4.51 -4.27 -7.50
N TRP A 65 -3.90 -3.07 -7.53
CA TRP A 65 -3.48 -2.37 -6.31
C TRP A 65 -4.66 -2.09 -5.36
N VAL A 66 -5.79 -1.59 -5.86
CA VAL A 66 -7.02 -1.38 -5.08
C VAL A 66 -7.49 -2.70 -4.48
N LEU A 67 -7.56 -3.77 -5.28
CA LEU A 67 -7.97 -5.09 -4.80
C LEU A 67 -7.07 -5.60 -3.66
N LEU A 68 -5.75 -5.48 -3.79
CA LEU A 68 -4.80 -5.88 -2.75
C LEU A 68 -4.96 -5.03 -1.48
N ALA A 69 -5.15 -3.72 -1.64
CA ALA A 69 -5.38 -2.80 -0.53
C ALA A 69 -6.68 -3.12 0.21
N ASP A 70 -7.77 -3.40 -0.51
CA ASP A 70 -9.07 -3.74 0.06
C ASP A 70 -9.02 -5.08 0.81
N ILE A 71 -8.42 -6.11 0.20
CA ILE A 71 -8.22 -7.41 0.86
C ILE A 71 -7.35 -7.22 2.11
N GLY A 72 -6.26 -6.46 2.02
CA GLY A 72 -5.40 -6.12 3.15
C GLY A 72 -6.15 -5.41 4.27
N LEU A 73 -6.99 -4.43 3.95
CA LEU A 73 -7.83 -3.71 4.92
C LEU A 73 -8.87 -4.60 5.59
N LEU A 74 -9.51 -5.50 4.83
CA LEU A 74 -10.45 -6.47 5.39
C LEU A 74 -9.74 -7.43 6.35
N PHE A 75 -8.61 -7.99 5.94
CA PHE A 75 -7.79 -8.82 6.82
C PHE A 75 -7.28 -8.05 8.05
N PHE A 76 -6.92 -6.78 7.88
CA PHE A 76 -6.55 -5.91 8.99
C PHE A 76 -7.69 -5.75 9.98
N CYS A 77 -8.89 -5.35 9.52
CA CYS A 77 -10.06 -5.24 10.37
C CYS A 77 -10.39 -6.56 11.08
N PHE A 78 -10.27 -7.69 10.36
CA PHE A 78 -10.51 -9.01 10.92
C PHE A 78 -9.43 -9.43 11.93
N SER A 79 -8.17 -9.05 11.72
CA SER A 79 -7.04 -9.44 12.56
C SER A 79 -6.99 -8.74 13.91
N LEU A 80 -7.44 -7.48 14.00
CA LEU A 80 -7.35 -6.68 15.22
C LEU A 80 -8.08 -7.31 16.43
N PRO A 81 -9.30 -7.85 16.31
CA PRO A 81 -9.94 -8.60 17.39
C PRO A 81 -9.16 -9.82 17.86
N PHE A 82 -8.61 -10.63 16.94
CA PHE A 82 -7.80 -11.81 17.32
C PHE A 82 -6.54 -11.39 18.04
N LEU A 83 -5.89 -10.34 17.55
CA LEU A 83 -4.70 -9.74 18.15
C LEU A 83 -5.00 -9.19 19.55
N PHE A 84 -6.16 -8.61 19.77
CA PHE A 84 -6.60 -8.20 21.11
C PHE A 84 -6.85 -9.40 22.03
N MET A 85 -7.49 -10.46 21.52
CA MET A 85 -7.82 -11.67 22.28
C MET A 85 -6.59 -12.46 22.74
N THR A 86 -5.45 -12.38 22.06
CA THR A 86 -4.21 -13.07 22.49
C THR A 86 -3.75 -12.68 23.89
N ARG A 87 -4.12 -11.47 24.36
CA ARG A 87 -3.81 -10.99 25.72
C ARG A 87 -4.52 -11.77 26.83
N TYR A 88 -5.65 -12.37 26.51
CA TYR A 88 -6.48 -13.11 27.45
C TYR A 88 -6.38 -14.62 27.22
N PHE A 89 -6.17 -15.04 25.96
CA PHE A 89 -6.18 -16.43 25.55
C PHE A 89 -4.95 -16.76 24.70
N GLY A 90 -3.95 -17.42 25.29
CA GLY A 90 -2.74 -17.84 24.57
C GLY A 90 -3.01 -18.79 23.39
N ALA A 91 -4.12 -19.54 23.41
CA ALA A 91 -4.51 -20.39 22.28
C ALA A 91 -4.80 -19.61 20.99
N VAL A 92 -5.22 -18.34 21.10
CA VAL A 92 -5.56 -17.48 19.95
C VAL A 92 -4.31 -17.02 19.19
N GLU A 93 -3.13 -17.04 19.84
CA GLU A 93 -1.86 -16.66 19.22
C GLU A 93 -1.54 -17.51 17.97
N LYS A 94 -1.91 -18.79 17.99
CA LYS A 94 -1.75 -19.71 16.84
C LYS A 94 -2.52 -19.29 15.60
N VAL A 95 -3.59 -18.52 15.77
CA VAL A 95 -4.42 -17.99 14.67
C VAL A 95 -4.02 -16.54 14.36
N ALA A 96 -3.79 -15.73 15.38
CA ALA A 96 -3.44 -14.32 15.23
C ALA A 96 -2.10 -14.11 14.50
N GLY A 97 -1.07 -14.91 14.80
CA GLY A 97 0.24 -14.78 14.16
C GLY A 97 0.22 -14.98 12.64
N PRO A 98 -0.33 -16.10 12.12
CA PRO A 98 -0.50 -16.28 10.68
C PRO A 98 -1.34 -15.19 10.03
N LEU A 99 -2.41 -14.74 10.71
CA LEU A 99 -3.30 -13.71 10.20
C LEU A 99 -2.62 -12.33 10.12
N GLN A 100 -1.82 -11.97 11.12
CA GLN A 100 -0.97 -10.77 11.09
C GLN A 100 0.01 -10.82 9.91
N ARG A 101 0.69 -11.96 9.74
CA ARG A 101 1.66 -12.14 8.65
C ARG A 101 0.99 -12.06 7.27
N LEU A 102 -0.18 -12.66 7.12
CA LEU A 102 -0.94 -12.60 5.87
C LEU A 102 -1.38 -11.16 5.57
N THR A 103 -1.94 -10.47 6.57
CA THR A 103 -2.35 -9.06 6.44
C THR A 103 -1.16 -8.18 6.04
N TYR A 104 -0.03 -8.38 6.73
CA TYR A 104 1.23 -7.71 6.43
C TYR A 104 1.68 -7.93 4.98
N THR A 105 1.64 -9.16 4.49
CA THR A 105 2.02 -9.47 3.12
C THR A 105 1.14 -8.72 2.12
N PHE A 106 -0.18 -8.66 2.32
CA PHE A 106 -1.06 -7.87 1.45
C PHE A 106 -0.68 -6.39 1.43
N PHE A 107 -0.42 -5.78 2.60
CA PHE A 107 -0.02 -4.38 2.65
C PHE A 107 1.34 -4.11 2.02
N VAL A 108 2.32 -5.00 2.19
CA VAL A 108 3.62 -4.83 1.55
C VAL A 108 3.52 -4.96 0.04
N VAL A 109 2.84 -6.00 -0.46
CA VAL A 109 2.70 -6.17 -1.91
C VAL A 109 1.93 -4.98 -2.49
N ALA A 110 0.84 -4.54 -1.86
CA ALA A 110 0.15 -3.33 -2.28
C ALA A 110 1.06 -2.09 -2.24
N PHE A 111 1.90 -1.95 -1.21
CA PHE A 111 2.84 -0.84 -1.12
C PHE A 111 3.87 -0.84 -2.25
N ASP A 112 4.50 -1.99 -2.50
CA ASP A 112 5.53 -2.18 -3.52
C ASP A 112 4.96 -1.87 -4.91
N GLU A 113 3.79 -2.43 -5.22
CA GLU A 113 3.02 -2.15 -6.45
C GLU A 113 2.66 -0.66 -6.58
N GLY A 114 2.20 -0.03 -5.50
CA GLY A 114 1.87 1.38 -5.48
C GLY A 114 3.07 2.30 -5.71
N ALA A 115 4.22 1.98 -5.10
CA ALA A 115 5.47 2.72 -5.29
C ALA A 115 5.99 2.56 -6.73
N LEU A 116 5.87 1.37 -7.30
CA LEU A 116 6.20 1.09 -8.70
C LEU A 116 5.33 1.95 -9.64
N MET A 117 4.01 1.96 -9.44
CA MET A 117 3.08 2.83 -10.20
C MET A 117 3.46 4.31 -10.09
N ILE A 118 3.80 4.80 -8.89
CA ILE A 118 4.26 6.19 -8.68
C ILE A 118 5.49 6.49 -9.56
N GLY A 119 6.47 5.58 -9.60
CA GLY A 119 7.65 5.70 -10.46
C GLY A 119 7.31 5.81 -11.96
N ILE A 120 6.40 4.96 -12.44
CA ILE A 120 5.91 4.98 -13.83
C ILE A 120 5.22 6.31 -14.14
N LEU A 121 4.34 6.79 -13.24
CA LEU A 121 3.62 8.05 -13.43
C LEU A 121 4.57 9.24 -13.46
N PHE A 122 5.60 9.26 -12.62
CA PHE A 122 6.65 10.29 -12.66
C PHE A 122 7.45 10.25 -13.98
N ALA A 123 7.79 9.07 -14.49
CA ALA A 123 8.49 8.95 -15.78
C ALA A 123 7.64 9.52 -16.92
N ASN A 124 6.33 9.24 -16.90
CA ASN A 124 5.38 9.73 -17.90
C ASN A 124 5.19 11.26 -17.83
N LEU A 125 5.21 11.86 -16.63
CA LEU A 125 5.18 13.33 -16.48
C LEU A 125 6.42 14.00 -17.07
N LEU A 126 7.60 13.36 -16.98
CA LEU A 126 8.86 13.92 -17.50
C LEU A 126 9.06 13.68 -19.01
N HIS A 127 8.48 12.62 -19.56
CA HIS A 127 8.66 12.22 -20.97
C HIS A 127 7.32 12.11 -21.70
N ALA A 128 6.62 13.25 -21.83
CA ALA A 128 5.41 13.38 -22.65
C ALA A 128 5.71 13.09 -24.14
N SER A 129 5.78 11.80 -24.50
CA SER A 129 5.73 11.29 -25.86
C SER A 129 4.30 10.86 -26.16
N ASP A 130 3.79 11.20 -27.35
CA ASP A 130 2.42 10.90 -27.78
C ASP A 130 2.09 9.39 -27.75
N LYS A 131 3.10 8.52 -27.74
CA LYS A 131 2.92 7.06 -27.60
C LYS A 131 2.76 6.60 -26.14
N THR A 132 3.29 7.34 -25.17
CA THR A 132 3.15 7.05 -23.73
C THR A 132 1.74 7.31 -23.23
N VAL A 133 0.99 8.16 -23.93
CA VAL A 133 -0.44 8.40 -23.72
C VAL A 133 -1.26 7.11 -23.88
N LEU A 134 -0.86 6.18 -24.76
CA LEU A 134 -1.53 4.88 -24.92
C LEU A 134 -1.37 3.98 -23.69
N LEU A 135 -0.19 4.02 -23.07
CA LEU A 135 0.16 3.33 -21.82
C LEU A 135 -0.68 3.84 -20.64
N VAL A 136 -0.85 5.15 -20.55
CA VAL A 136 -1.70 5.84 -19.57
C VAL A 136 -3.18 5.54 -19.83
N SER A 137 -3.64 5.62 -21.07
CA SER A 137 -5.06 5.47 -21.45
C SER A 137 -5.63 4.06 -21.24
N LYS A 138 -4.76 3.03 -21.15
CA LYS A 138 -5.19 1.63 -20.95
C LYS A 138 -4.96 1.08 -19.54
N SER A 139 -4.02 1.62 -18.76
CA SER A 139 -3.72 1.13 -17.39
C SER A 139 -4.34 1.95 -16.28
N PHE A 140 -4.38 3.27 -16.51
CA PHE A 140 -4.64 4.22 -15.46
C PHE A 140 -6.00 4.85 -15.79
N LEU A 141 -7.00 4.51 -14.98
CA LEU A 141 -8.31 5.20 -14.94
C LEU A 141 -8.21 6.72 -14.68
N PHE A 142 -6.99 7.24 -14.57
CA PHE A 142 -6.66 8.65 -14.50
C PHE A 142 -6.59 9.23 -15.92
N SER A 143 -7.75 9.42 -16.54
CA SER A 143 -7.90 10.48 -17.54
C SER A 143 -7.40 11.76 -16.87
N ASP A 144 -6.36 12.38 -17.40
CA ASP A 144 -5.62 13.50 -16.81
C ASP A 144 -4.86 13.16 -15.52
N VAL A 145 -3.74 12.42 -15.65
CA VAL A 145 -2.74 12.23 -14.57
C VAL A 145 -2.12 13.58 -14.20
N GLY A 146 -2.78 14.30 -13.29
CA GLY A 146 -2.22 15.48 -12.66
C GLY A 146 -1.25 15.11 -11.53
N ILE A 147 -0.36 16.03 -11.19
CA ILE A 147 0.52 15.92 -10.01
C ILE A 147 -0.26 15.63 -8.72
N PHE A 148 -1.52 16.08 -8.65
CA PHE A 148 -2.41 15.84 -7.53
C PHE A 148 -2.71 14.35 -7.32
N THR A 149 -2.96 13.58 -8.39
CA THR A 149 -3.22 12.15 -8.32
C THR A 149 -2.01 11.39 -7.75
N ILE A 150 -0.81 11.78 -8.17
CA ILE A 150 0.44 11.20 -7.66
C ILE A 150 0.60 11.50 -6.17
N LEU A 151 0.32 12.73 -5.74
CA LEU A 151 0.37 13.09 -4.32
C LEU A 151 -0.64 12.28 -3.48
N VAL A 152 -1.87 12.12 -3.96
CA VAL A 152 -2.88 11.29 -3.28
C VAL A 152 -2.42 9.84 -3.20
N LEU A 153 -1.86 9.29 -4.28
CA LEU A 153 -1.35 7.92 -4.30
C LEU A 153 -0.19 7.75 -3.31
N ILE A 154 0.74 8.70 -3.22
CA ILE A 154 1.82 8.68 -2.22
C ILE A 154 1.25 8.64 -0.80
N VAL A 155 0.23 9.44 -0.51
CA VAL A 155 -0.39 9.47 0.82
C VAL A 155 -1.06 8.14 1.15
N LEU A 156 -1.90 7.62 0.24
CA LEU A 156 -2.60 6.36 0.44
C LEU A 156 -1.63 5.19 0.55
N ASN A 157 -0.62 5.13 -0.32
CA ASN A 157 0.37 4.08 -0.34
C ASN A 157 1.23 4.10 0.94
N SER A 158 1.62 5.29 1.42
CA SER A 158 2.31 5.42 2.72
C SER A 158 1.44 4.97 3.90
N ALA A 159 0.12 5.19 3.82
CA ALA A 159 -0.80 4.68 4.84
C ALA A 159 -0.85 3.15 4.85
N LEU A 160 -0.87 2.49 3.68
CA LEU A 160 -0.80 1.03 3.58
C LEU A 160 0.49 0.48 4.21
N TRP A 161 1.64 1.09 3.91
CA TRP A 161 2.91 0.72 4.54
C TRP A 161 2.86 0.89 6.06
N MET A 162 2.33 2.02 6.52
CA MET A 162 2.23 2.31 7.95
C MET A 162 1.36 1.28 8.67
N LEU A 163 0.24 0.85 8.07
CA LEU A 163 -0.64 -0.20 8.62
C LEU A 163 0.06 -1.57 8.59
N GLY A 164 0.74 -1.90 7.50
CA GLY A 164 1.54 -3.12 7.36
C GLY A 164 2.61 -3.23 8.44
N GLU A 165 3.55 -2.29 8.48
CA GLU A 165 4.66 -2.31 9.45
C GLU A 165 4.17 -2.15 10.91
N SER A 166 2.97 -1.59 11.13
CA SER A 166 2.35 -1.58 12.46
C SER A 166 1.79 -2.94 12.86
N ILE A 167 1.17 -3.71 11.95
CA ILE A 167 0.54 -4.98 12.31
C ILE A 167 1.55 -6.11 12.54
N PHE A 168 2.67 -6.08 11.82
CA PHE A 168 3.69 -7.11 11.92
C PHE A 168 5.05 -6.55 11.54
N ASN A 169 5.99 -6.65 12.47
CA ASN A 169 7.40 -6.37 12.23
C ASN A 169 8.13 -7.67 11.89
N ARG A 170 8.92 -7.66 10.81
CA ARG A 170 9.63 -8.84 10.32
C ARG A 170 10.73 -9.34 11.26
N ASP A 171 11.41 -8.42 11.94
CA ASP A 171 12.62 -8.71 12.70
C ASP A 171 12.30 -9.37 14.04
N ASP A 172 11.30 -8.83 14.75
CA ASP A 172 10.94 -9.30 16.10
C ASP A 172 9.60 -10.04 16.17
N LYS A 173 8.86 -10.13 15.05
CA LYS A 173 7.54 -10.78 14.94
C LYS A 173 6.49 -10.19 15.89
N THR A 174 6.63 -8.91 16.25
CA THR A 174 5.67 -8.19 17.09
C THR A 174 4.88 -7.16 16.29
N PHE A 175 3.84 -6.58 16.90
CA PHE A 175 3.13 -5.42 16.37
C PHE A 175 3.69 -4.13 16.99
N SER A 176 3.58 -3.01 16.29
CA SER A 176 4.13 -1.71 16.69
C SER A 176 3.24 -0.54 16.23
N GLY A 177 3.70 0.69 16.44
CA GLY A 177 3.06 1.90 15.91
C GLY A 177 1.58 2.02 16.30
N ILE A 178 0.75 2.35 15.31
CA ILE A 178 -0.69 2.55 15.50
C ILE A 178 -1.38 1.32 16.09
N VAL A 179 -0.99 0.10 15.68
CA VAL A 179 -1.60 -1.13 16.22
C VAL A 179 -1.25 -1.29 17.69
N GLN A 180 0.00 -1.00 18.09
CA GLN A 180 0.38 -1.04 19.50
C GLN A 180 -0.38 -0.01 20.34
N MET A 181 -0.61 1.20 19.80
CA MET A 181 -1.41 2.23 20.44
C MET A 181 -2.87 1.78 20.61
N LEU A 182 -3.47 1.20 19.56
CA LEU A 182 -4.84 0.68 19.60
C LEU A 182 -4.98 -0.44 20.64
N MET A 183 -4.00 -1.32 20.73
CA MET A 183 -4.06 -2.42 21.67
C MET A 183 -3.89 -1.95 23.11
N THR A 184 -3.04 -0.96 23.38
CA THR A 184 -2.78 -0.47 24.75
C THR A 184 -3.80 0.55 25.26
N ALA A 185 -4.61 1.14 24.38
CA ALA A 185 -5.63 2.10 24.76
C ALA A 185 -6.86 1.45 25.44
N PRO A 186 -7.61 2.19 26.28
CA PRO A 186 -8.79 1.66 26.97
C PRO A 186 -9.89 1.22 26.00
N VAL A 187 -10.44 0.02 26.22
CA VAL A 187 -11.48 -0.61 25.36
C VAL A 187 -12.70 0.29 25.13
N LYS A 188 -13.08 1.08 26.14
CA LYS A 188 -14.19 2.04 26.04
C LYS A 188 -14.05 3.05 24.89
N TYR A 189 -12.83 3.34 24.44
CA TYR A 189 -12.56 4.25 23.33
C TYR A 189 -12.17 3.50 22.04
N THR A 190 -11.50 2.35 22.16
CA THR A 190 -11.03 1.60 20.99
C THR A 190 -12.14 0.79 20.33
N ALA A 191 -13.11 0.26 21.09
CA ALA A 191 -14.21 -0.53 20.53
C ALA A 191 -15.15 0.30 19.63
N PRO A 192 -15.64 1.49 20.04
CA PRO A 192 -16.43 2.34 19.14
C PRO A 192 -15.64 2.79 17.92
N GLY A 193 -14.36 3.17 18.11
CA GLY A 193 -13.49 3.59 17.01
C GLY A 193 -13.26 2.46 15.99
N TYR A 194 -13.02 1.24 16.47
CA TYR A 194 -12.89 0.05 15.65
C TYR A 194 -14.17 -0.25 14.87
N CYS A 195 -15.34 -0.22 15.52
CA CYS A 195 -16.62 -0.48 14.86
C CYS A 195 -16.92 0.56 13.77
N CYS A 196 -16.69 1.85 14.05
CA CYS A 196 -16.87 2.91 13.06
C CYS A 196 -15.90 2.76 11.89
N PHE A 197 -14.61 2.56 12.17
CA PHE A 197 -13.59 2.38 11.13
C PHE A 197 -13.89 1.16 10.25
N THR A 198 -14.19 0.02 10.86
CA THR A 198 -14.52 -1.22 10.15
C THR A 198 -15.80 -1.07 9.32
N GLY A 199 -16.83 -0.45 9.88
CA GLY A 199 -18.07 -0.16 9.16
C GLY A 199 -17.86 0.74 7.95
N ILE A 200 -17.05 1.80 8.09
CA ILE A 200 -16.70 2.69 6.98
C ILE A 200 -15.87 1.94 5.92
N ALA A 201 -14.85 1.20 6.34
CA ALA A 201 -13.99 0.44 5.41
C ALA A 201 -14.81 -0.56 4.59
N VAL A 202 -15.65 -1.37 5.25
CA VAL A 202 -16.52 -2.34 4.58
C VAL A 202 -17.53 -1.65 3.67
N TYR A 203 -18.17 -0.56 4.12
CA TYR A 203 -19.11 0.19 3.30
C TYR A 203 -18.44 0.74 2.03
N LEU A 204 -17.26 1.34 2.16
CA LEU A 204 -16.52 1.87 1.03
C LEU A 204 -16.14 0.77 0.05
N ILE A 205 -15.65 -0.38 0.52
CA ILE A 205 -15.28 -1.50 -0.35
C ILE A 205 -16.50 -2.06 -1.10
N VAL A 206 -17.65 -2.18 -0.44
CA VAL A 206 -18.88 -2.73 -1.06
C VAL A 206 -19.55 -1.74 -2.02
N SER A 207 -19.30 -0.43 -1.87
CA SER A 207 -19.92 0.62 -2.68
C SER A 207 -19.06 1.12 -3.85
N GLN A 208 -17.84 0.61 -4.00
CA GLN A 208 -16.99 0.78 -5.19
C GLN A 208 -17.56 0.08 -6.41
#